data_AF-A0A143BS87-F1
#
_entry.id   AF-A0A143BS87-F1
#
_cell.length_a   1.000
_cell.length_b   1.000
_cell.length_c   1.000
_cell.angle_alpha   90.00
_cell.angle_beta   90.00
_cell.angle_gamma   90.00
#
_symmetry.space_group_name_H-M   'P 1'
#
loop_
_entity.id
_entity.type
_entity.pdbx_description
1 polymer ?
#
loop_
_entity_poly.entity_id
_entity_poly.type
_entity_poly.pdbx_seq_one_letter_code
_entity_poly.pdbx_strand_id
1 'polypeptide(L)'
;MTAVYGLPAQDLLRGILGSSHRVEVTGTPSSGMELFLNAPAKTRLARFTGAPLARLTAVLPALTTTHERLVNDEILRAAWYRPCAAWVGACPPCTGRAWLPGQSVLVYPQAAGHVCRRHRRWLLAHPGRPASIALETLPEVLTAHRRHAALVRARPDAADLVALAAAVVWSWQVQGWRSETVWQDRVRRLAAVTGCRPAVVMPHALVCYPETITVARLLGAAYWQQRLRETAATDGAEAATTLLLREISRRAGRPWLADWLIAYTRTRPRTAVRTDPLIGWLDRLTSAAGTTSDGLWTVPRTAVRPVEYSDRASLLTGGRSRTVREEAKAAFLTGGWEAVPSPRRGPTPCP
;
A
#
# COMPACT_ATOMS: atom_id res chain seq x y z
N MET A 1 -12.18 26.23 -0.49
CA MET A 1 -12.12 27.69 -0.73
C MET A 1 -13.06 28.11 -1.86
N THR A 2 -13.74 27.17 -2.50
CA THR A 2 -14.59 27.37 -3.67
C THR A 2 -16.03 27.77 -3.33
N ALA A 3 -16.51 27.45 -2.12
CA ALA A 3 -17.87 27.77 -1.70
C ALA A 3 -18.13 29.28 -1.50
N VAL A 4 -17.10 30.07 -1.19
CA VAL A 4 -17.23 31.51 -0.91
C VAL A 4 -17.36 32.35 -2.19
N TYR A 5 -16.85 31.85 -3.32
CA TYR A 5 -16.82 32.59 -4.59
C TYR A 5 -17.84 32.07 -5.62
N GLY A 6 -18.60 31.01 -5.32
CA GLY A 6 -19.56 30.41 -6.25
C GLY A 6 -18.94 29.79 -7.52
N LEU A 7 -17.61 29.76 -7.62
CA LEU A 7 -16.88 29.26 -8.79
C LEU A 7 -16.38 27.83 -8.57
N PRO A 8 -16.47 26.95 -9.59
CA PRO A 8 -15.86 25.63 -9.52
C PRO A 8 -14.34 25.76 -9.44
N ALA A 9 -13.69 24.80 -8.80
CA ALA A 9 -12.23 24.82 -8.56
C ALA A 9 -11.42 25.00 -9.85
N GLN A 10 -11.93 24.50 -10.97
CA GLN A 10 -11.30 24.59 -12.27
C GLN A 10 -11.30 26.03 -12.82
N ASP A 11 -12.36 26.79 -12.60
CA ASP A 11 -12.46 28.18 -13.08
C ASP A 11 -11.68 29.14 -12.18
N LEU A 12 -11.69 28.89 -10.87
CA LEU A 12 -10.79 29.58 -9.95
C LEU A 12 -9.33 29.37 -10.37
N LEU A 13 -8.95 28.13 -10.70
CA LEU A 13 -7.61 27.81 -11.15
C LEU A 13 -7.27 28.49 -12.48
N ARG A 14 -8.20 28.51 -13.46
CA ARG A 14 -8.02 29.27 -14.70
C ARG A 14 -7.83 30.76 -14.45
N GLY A 15 -8.57 31.35 -13.52
CA GLY A 15 -8.40 32.75 -13.12
C GLY A 15 -7.04 33.03 -12.48
N ILE A 16 -6.58 32.14 -11.61
CA ILE A 16 -5.26 32.24 -10.95
C ILE A 16 -4.12 32.13 -11.95
N LEU A 17 -4.20 31.13 -12.84
CA LEU A 17 -3.17 30.87 -13.85
C LEU A 17 -3.27 31.84 -15.04
N GLY A 18 -4.45 32.44 -15.24
CA GLY A 18 -4.74 33.39 -16.30
C GLY A 18 -3.87 34.64 -16.21
N SER A 19 -3.11 34.84 -17.28
CA SER A 19 -2.67 36.13 -17.82
C SER A 19 -2.59 35.95 -19.35
N SER A 20 -2.07 36.90 -20.11
CA SER A 20 -1.98 36.96 -21.59
C SER A 20 -1.39 35.73 -22.33
N HIS A 21 -1.09 34.63 -21.63
CA HIS A 21 -0.57 33.36 -22.16
C HIS A 21 -1.65 32.28 -22.24
N ARG A 22 -1.48 31.31 -23.15
CA ARG A 22 -2.31 30.11 -23.21
C ARG A 22 -2.14 29.28 -21.93
N VAL A 23 -3.23 29.05 -21.20
CA VAL A 23 -3.28 28.17 -20.03
C VAL A 23 -3.99 26.87 -20.41
N GLU A 24 -3.35 25.74 -20.15
CA GLU A 24 -3.94 24.42 -20.36
C GLU A 24 -4.34 23.81 -19.00
N VAL A 25 -5.65 23.69 -18.74
CA VAL A 25 -6.18 23.02 -17.55
C VAL A 25 -6.96 21.78 -17.98
N THR A 26 -6.44 20.59 -17.69
CA THR A 26 -7.04 19.30 -18.08
C THR A 26 -7.57 18.50 -16.89
N GLY A 27 -8.48 17.58 -17.17
CA GLY A 27 -9.18 16.80 -16.14
C GLY A 27 -10.27 17.59 -15.41
N THR A 28 -10.98 16.89 -14.53
CA THR A 28 -12.08 17.44 -13.74
C THR A 28 -11.82 17.16 -12.26
N PRO A 29 -11.94 18.18 -11.37
CA PRO A 29 -11.81 17.95 -9.95
C PRO A 29 -12.85 16.92 -9.51
N SER A 30 -12.39 15.84 -8.90
CA SER A 30 -13.25 14.80 -8.35
C SER A 30 -12.62 14.20 -7.10
N SER A 31 -13.44 13.49 -6.34
CA SER A 31 -13.03 12.78 -5.13
C SER A 31 -11.85 11.83 -5.40
N GLY A 32 -10.74 12.03 -4.69
CA GLY A 32 -9.52 11.24 -4.87
C GLY A 32 -8.60 11.68 -6.03
N MET A 33 -8.83 12.85 -6.62
CA MET A 33 -7.88 13.49 -7.55
C MET A 33 -7.08 14.60 -6.87
N GLU A 34 -5.87 14.81 -7.35
CA GLU A 34 -4.95 15.87 -6.94
C GLU A 34 -4.66 16.82 -8.08
N LEU A 35 -4.39 18.08 -7.73
CA LEU A 35 -3.98 19.10 -8.66
C LEU A 35 -2.47 19.05 -8.87
N PHE A 36 -2.04 18.75 -10.10
CA PHE A 36 -0.66 18.82 -10.53
C PHE A 36 -0.45 20.07 -11.38
N LEU A 37 0.70 20.73 -11.18
CA LEU A 37 1.12 21.93 -11.89
C LEU A 37 2.51 21.70 -12.50
N ASN A 38 2.80 22.29 -13.65
CA ASN A 38 4.18 22.38 -14.15
C ASN A 38 4.94 23.54 -13.48
N ALA A 39 6.24 23.67 -13.75
CA ALA A 39 7.09 24.67 -13.10
C ALA A 39 6.57 26.13 -13.23
N PRO A 40 6.15 26.61 -14.43
CA PRO A 40 5.61 27.98 -14.55
C PRO A 40 4.28 28.14 -13.80
N ALA A 41 3.40 27.13 -13.82
CA ALA A 41 2.13 27.20 -13.08
C ALA A 41 2.33 27.20 -11.55
N LYS A 42 3.31 26.45 -11.02
CA LYS A 42 3.70 26.51 -9.60
C LYS A 42 4.16 27.91 -9.20
N THR A 43 4.99 28.53 -10.04
CA THR A 43 5.50 29.89 -9.82
C THR A 43 4.38 30.91 -9.83
N ARG A 44 3.43 30.78 -10.77
CA ARG A 44 2.26 31.66 -10.84
C ARG A 44 1.36 31.52 -9.60
N LEU A 45 1.11 30.30 -9.14
CA LEU A 45 0.35 30.05 -7.91
C LEU A 45 1.04 30.66 -6.68
N ALA A 46 2.37 30.51 -6.56
CA ALA A 46 3.13 31.11 -5.47
C ALA A 46 3.02 32.64 -5.46
N ARG A 47 3.14 33.28 -6.63
CA ARG A 47 2.93 34.73 -6.77
C ARG A 47 1.52 35.16 -6.40
N PHE A 48 0.50 34.44 -6.89
CA PHE A 48 -0.90 34.76 -6.61
C PHE A 48 -1.24 34.66 -5.11
N THR A 49 -0.72 33.63 -4.45
CA THR A 49 -0.98 33.41 -3.01
C THR A 49 -0.11 34.25 -2.08
N GLY A 50 0.93 34.90 -2.61
CA GLY A 50 1.96 35.58 -1.81
C GLY A 50 2.78 34.63 -0.93
N ALA A 51 2.64 33.32 -1.08
CA ALA A 51 3.33 32.32 -0.28
C ALA A 51 4.55 31.77 -1.02
N PRO A 52 5.71 31.59 -0.35
CA PRO A 52 6.86 30.93 -0.96
C PRO A 52 6.51 29.53 -1.44
N LEU A 53 7.04 29.14 -2.61
CA LEU A 53 6.74 27.83 -3.18
C LEU A 53 7.11 26.68 -2.22
N ALA A 54 8.19 26.81 -1.45
CA ALA A 54 8.58 25.83 -0.43
C ALA A 54 7.51 25.65 0.67
N ARG A 55 6.79 26.72 1.04
CA ARG A 55 5.69 26.62 2.00
C ARG A 55 4.49 25.92 1.37
N LEU A 56 4.19 26.21 0.10
CA LEU A 56 3.10 25.56 -0.63
C LEU A 56 3.36 24.06 -0.83
N THR A 57 4.57 23.65 -1.21
CA THR A 57 4.93 22.24 -1.39
C THR A 57 4.91 21.46 -0.07
N ALA A 58 5.21 22.11 1.06
CA ALA A 58 5.11 21.49 2.38
C ALA A 58 3.66 21.14 2.78
N VAL A 59 2.65 21.87 2.26
CA VAL A 59 1.23 21.66 2.57
C VAL A 59 0.44 21.00 1.44
N LEU A 60 0.97 20.97 0.22
CA LEU A 60 0.36 20.36 -0.97
C LEU A 60 1.35 19.39 -1.64
N PRO A 61 1.36 18.11 -1.24
CA PRO A 61 2.34 17.13 -1.72
C PRO A 61 2.37 16.95 -3.24
N ALA A 62 1.22 17.14 -3.91
CA ALA A 62 1.12 17.11 -5.38
C ALA A 62 1.97 18.19 -6.08
N LEU A 63 2.35 19.28 -5.39
CA LEU A 63 3.20 20.32 -5.94
C LEU A 63 4.69 19.97 -5.89
N THR A 64 5.10 18.98 -5.10
CA THR A 64 6.50 18.56 -4.99
C THR A 64 6.96 17.85 -6.27
N THR A 65 6.07 17.09 -6.90
CA THR A 65 6.36 16.35 -8.13
C THR A 65 5.74 17.04 -9.34
N THR A 66 6.36 16.92 -10.51
CA THR A 66 5.72 17.30 -11.78
C THR A 66 5.24 16.01 -12.44
N HIS A 67 3.95 15.96 -12.79
CA HIS A 67 3.40 14.79 -13.49
C HIS A 67 4.03 14.69 -14.89
N GLU A 68 4.38 13.48 -15.35
CA GLU A 68 5.08 13.23 -16.64
C GLU A 68 4.39 13.89 -17.85
N ARG A 69 3.07 14.03 -17.78
CA ARG A 69 2.21 14.66 -18.81
C ARG A 69 2.24 16.20 -18.79
N LEU A 70 2.95 16.81 -17.85
CA LEU A 70 3.02 18.26 -17.64
C LEU A 70 4.45 18.80 -17.79
N VAL A 71 5.37 18.07 -18.45
CA VAL A 71 6.79 18.42 -18.53
C VAL A 71 7.08 19.61 -19.47
N ASN A 72 6.14 20.00 -20.33
CA ASN A 72 6.30 21.20 -21.16
C ASN A 72 6.18 22.47 -20.30
N ASP A 73 7.27 23.25 -20.24
CA ASP A 73 7.39 24.49 -19.47
C ASP A 73 7.18 25.79 -20.29
N GLU A 74 6.87 25.69 -21.59
CA GLU A 74 6.61 26.85 -22.46
C GLU A 74 5.26 27.50 -22.19
N ILE A 75 4.29 26.73 -21.66
CA ILE A 75 2.94 27.20 -21.32
C ILE A 75 2.58 26.84 -19.89
N LEU A 76 1.66 27.58 -19.28
CA LEU A 76 1.16 27.22 -17.95
C LEU A 76 0.23 26.01 -18.07
N ARG A 77 0.58 24.90 -17.39
CA ARG A 77 -0.22 23.68 -17.40
C ARG A 77 -0.64 23.27 -16.00
N ALA A 78 -1.88 22.84 -15.90
CA ALA A 78 -2.45 22.24 -14.72
C ALA A 78 -3.32 21.03 -15.09
N ALA A 79 -3.33 20.03 -14.23
CA ALA A 79 -4.20 18.88 -14.45
C ALA A 79 -4.65 18.23 -13.14
N TRP A 80 -5.87 17.71 -13.16
CA TRP A 80 -6.40 16.85 -12.11
C TRP A 80 -6.09 15.40 -12.43
N TYR A 81 -5.17 14.80 -11.69
CA TYR A 81 -4.78 13.40 -11.85
C TYR A 81 -4.90 12.64 -10.53
N ARG A 82 -4.86 11.30 -10.63
CA ARG A 82 -4.76 10.48 -9.43
C ARG A 82 -3.43 10.77 -8.73
N PRO A 83 -3.39 10.70 -7.39
CA PRO A 83 -2.16 10.85 -6.63
C PRO A 83 -1.07 9.91 -7.12
N CYS A 84 0.16 10.41 -7.26
CA CYS A 84 1.32 9.59 -7.64
C CYS A 84 1.83 8.72 -6.48
N ALA A 85 1.38 9.00 -5.25
CA ALA A 85 1.71 8.27 -4.05
C ALA A 85 0.47 7.59 -3.47
N ALA A 86 0.68 6.49 -2.76
CA ALA A 86 -0.38 5.83 -2.01
C ALA A 86 -0.94 6.76 -0.93
N TRP A 87 -2.25 6.73 -0.77
CA TRP A 87 -2.99 7.59 0.16
C TRP A 87 -4.09 6.78 0.86
N VAL A 88 -4.54 7.30 1.99
CA VAL A 88 -5.72 6.84 2.72
C VAL A 88 -6.59 8.03 3.09
N GLY A 89 -7.87 7.79 3.39
CA GLY A 89 -8.70 8.81 4.00
C GLY A 89 -8.26 9.10 5.43
N ALA A 90 -8.29 10.36 5.82
CA ALA A 90 -8.08 10.75 7.21
C ALA A 90 -9.11 10.09 8.13
N CYS A 91 -8.73 9.96 9.40
CA CYS A 91 -9.63 9.40 10.40
C CYS A 91 -10.89 10.26 10.55
N PRO A 92 -12.11 9.72 10.33
CA PRO A 92 -13.33 10.52 10.33
C PRO A 92 -13.53 11.30 11.64
N PRO A 93 -13.29 10.74 12.84
CA PRO A 93 -13.31 11.52 14.08
C PRO A 93 -12.25 12.63 14.17
N CYS A 94 -11.07 12.46 13.56
CA CYS A 94 -10.06 13.54 13.53
C CYS A 94 -10.51 14.70 12.63
N THR A 95 -11.21 14.39 11.54
CA THR A 95 -11.62 15.37 10.52
C THR A 95 -13.11 15.66 10.57
N GLY A 96 -13.82 15.30 11.66
CA GLY A 96 -15.27 15.45 11.76
C GLY A 96 -15.75 16.90 11.71
N ARG A 97 -14.84 17.86 11.94
CA ARG A 97 -15.07 19.30 11.78
C ARG A 97 -14.46 19.87 10.49
N ALA A 98 -14.05 19.02 9.56
CA ALA A 98 -13.44 19.49 8.32
C ALA A 98 -14.43 20.33 7.50
N TRP A 99 -13.87 21.26 6.74
CA TRP A 99 -14.56 22.37 6.10
C TRP A 99 -15.58 21.95 5.02
N LEU A 100 -15.56 20.68 4.59
CA LEU A 100 -16.49 20.11 3.61
C LEU A 100 -17.02 18.76 4.13
N PRO A 101 -18.28 18.71 4.61
CA PRO A 101 -18.92 17.48 5.02
C PRO A 101 -18.91 16.43 3.89
N GLY A 102 -18.56 15.19 4.22
CA GLY A 102 -18.59 14.06 3.28
C GLY A 102 -17.35 13.92 2.39
N GLN A 103 -16.45 14.90 2.32
CA GLN A 103 -15.20 14.76 1.56
C GLN A 103 -14.08 14.15 2.41
N SER A 104 -13.38 13.17 1.84
CA SER A 104 -12.21 12.57 2.48
C SER A 104 -11.01 13.51 2.38
N VAL A 105 -10.43 13.87 3.52
CA VAL A 105 -9.11 14.49 3.56
C VAL A 105 -8.09 13.41 3.23
N LEU A 106 -7.29 13.60 2.19
CA LEU A 106 -6.25 12.65 1.80
C LEU A 106 -5.08 12.72 2.78
N VAL A 107 -4.60 11.56 3.22
CA VAL A 107 -3.41 11.40 4.05
C VAL A 107 -2.46 10.46 3.32
N TYR A 108 -1.19 10.85 3.24
CA TYR A 108 -0.13 9.97 2.72
C TYR A 108 0.49 9.27 3.92
N PRO A 109 0.12 7.99 4.17
CA PRO A 109 0.43 7.33 5.43
C PRO A 109 1.94 7.10 5.63
N GLN A 110 2.80 7.35 4.64
CA GLN A 110 4.19 6.92 4.67
C GLN A 110 4.26 5.40 4.96
N ALA A 111 5.39 4.89 5.46
CA ALA A 111 5.54 3.46 5.69
C ALA A 111 4.56 2.89 6.75
N ALA A 112 4.19 3.64 7.79
CA ALA A 112 3.43 3.12 8.94
C ALA A 112 2.13 3.87 9.30
N GLY A 113 1.57 4.71 8.45
CA GLY A 113 0.47 5.64 8.80
C GLY A 113 -0.96 5.14 8.59
N HIS A 114 -1.18 3.84 8.38
CA HIS A 114 -2.51 3.26 8.15
C HIS A 114 -3.40 3.20 9.38
N VAL A 115 -2.88 3.51 10.57
CA VAL A 115 -3.63 3.46 11.82
C VAL A 115 -3.68 4.83 12.46
N CYS A 116 -4.90 5.33 12.67
CA CYS A 116 -5.12 6.45 13.57
C CYS A 116 -4.96 5.96 15.02
N ARG A 117 -3.84 6.30 15.66
CA ARG A 117 -3.57 5.90 17.05
C ARG A 117 -4.53 6.50 18.06
N ARG A 118 -4.98 7.74 17.84
CA ARG A 118 -5.88 8.48 18.74
C ARG A 118 -7.25 7.80 18.85
N HIS A 119 -7.81 7.43 17.71
CA HIS A 119 -9.16 6.85 17.64
C HIS A 119 -9.14 5.33 17.40
N ARG A 120 -7.96 4.71 17.35
CA ARG A 120 -7.75 3.26 17.14
C ARG A 120 -8.51 2.74 15.91
N ARG A 121 -8.31 3.40 14.77
CA ARG A 121 -8.96 3.02 13.50
C ARG A 121 -7.94 2.74 12.41
N TRP A 122 -8.21 1.72 11.61
CA TRP A 122 -7.49 1.45 10.37
C TRP A 122 -8.08 2.30 9.24
N LEU A 123 -7.24 3.07 8.56
CA LEU A 123 -7.62 4.03 7.52
C LEU A 123 -7.67 3.35 6.15
N LEU A 124 -8.67 3.71 5.35
CA LEU A 124 -8.91 3.11 4.04
C LEU A 124 -8.77 4.14 2.92
N ALA A 125 -8.27 3.72 1.77
CA ALA A 125 -8.25 4.50 0.55
C ALA A 125 -9.63 4.52 -0.13
N HIS A 126 -10.56 5.33 0.38
CA HIS A 126 -11.88 5.52 -0.23
C HIS A 126 -12.02 6.93 -0.80
N PRO A 127 -12.26 7.10 -2.12
CA PRO A 127 -12.20 8.40 -2.77
C PRO A 127 -13.38 9.27 -2.38
N GLY A 128 -14.59 8.72 -2.33
CA GLY A 128 -15.82 9.48 -2.15
C GLY A 128 -16.27 9.76 -0.71
N ARG A 129 -15.63 9.16 0.31
CA ARG A 129 -15.99 9.39 1.72
C ARG A 129 -14.87 8.94 2.66
N PRO A 130 -14.68 9.58 3.81
CA PRO A 130 -13.83 9.06 4.87
C PRO A 130 -14.31 7.64 5.27
N ALA A 131 -13.44 6.65 5.12
CA ALA A 131 -13.73 5.27 5.51
C ALA A 131 -12.62 4.75 6.43
N SER A 132 -13.03 4.09 7.51
CA SER A 132 -12.08 3.50 8.46
C SER A 132 -12.74 2.41 9.29
N ILE A 133 -11.94 1.41 9.65
CA ILE A 133 -12.37 0.24 10.41
C ILE A 133 -11.95 0.43 11.86
N ALA A 134 -12.90 0.29 12.78
CA ALA A 134 -12.64 0.39 14.21
C ALA A 134 -11.86 -0.85 14.70
N LEU A 135 -10.83 -0.66 15.54
CA LEU A 135 -9.87 -1.72 15.93
C LEU A 135 -10.09 -2.25 17.36
N GLU A 136 -11.21 -1.94 18.00
CA GLU A 136 -11.51 -2.32 19.38
C GLU A 136 -11.51 -3.84 19.57
N THR A 137 -12.01 -4.57 18.56
CA THR A 137 -12.04 -6.04 18.55
C THR A 137 -10.77 -6.67 17.98
N LEU A 138 -9.76 -5.86 17.61
CA LEU A 138 -8.53 -6.29 16.93
C LEU A 138 -7.28 -5.69 17.60
N PRO A 139 -7.07 -5.88 18.92
CA PRO A 139 -5.95 -5.28 19.67
C PRO A 139 -4.56 -5.72 19.17
N GLU A 140 -4.47 -6.90 18.55
CA GLU A 140 -3.25 -7.41 17.90
C GLU A 140 -2.76 -6.49 16.77
N VAL A 141 -3.67 -5.83 16.04
CA VAL A 141 -3.34 -4.86 14.98
C VAL A 141 -2.69 -3.61 15.58
N LEU A 142 -3.21 -3.11 16.70
CA LEU A 142 -2.63 -1.96 17.39
C LEU A 142 -1.22 -2.27 17.92
N THR A 143 -1.03 -3.49 18.44
CA THR A 143 0.29 -3.97 18.87
C THR A 143 1.25 -4.08 17.69
N ALA A 144 0.82 -4.69 16.58
CA ALA A 144 1.59 -4.74 15.36
C ALA A 144 1.95 -3.35 14.84
N HIS A 145 1.03 -2.39 14.88
CA HIS A 145 1.30 -1.02 14.43
C HIS A 145 2.36 -0.32 15.29
N ARG A 146 2.35 -0.49 16.61
CA ARG A 146 3.43 0.03 17.48
C ARG A 146 4.79 -0.55 17.10
N ARG A 147 4.84 -1.85 16.82
CA ARG A 147 6.04 -2.57 16.39
C ARG A 147 6.52 -2.10 15.01
N HIS A 148 5.60 -1.81 14.10
CA HIS A 148 5.87 -1.29 12.78
C HIS A 148 6.45 0.13 12.83
N ALA A 149 5.83 1.02 13.62
CA ALA A 149 6.34 2.37 13.80
C ALA A 149 7.75 2.38 14.42
N ALA A 150 8.04 1.45 15.33
CA ALA A 150 9.40 1.27 15.86
C ALA A 150 10.38 0.79 14.79
N LEU A 151 9.98 -0.15 13.94
CA LEU A 151 10.81 -0.64 12.81
C LEU A 151 11.15 0.51 11.84
N VAL A 152 10.16 1.31 11.44
CA VAL A 152 10.35 2.44 10.53
C VAL A 152 11.26 3.52 11.12
N ARG A 153 11.19 3.78 12.43
CA ARG A 153 12.11 4.71 13.09
C ARG A 153 13.54 4.18 13.17
N ALA A 154 13.69 2.87 13.35
CA ALA A 154 15.00 2.24 13.53
C ALA A 154 15.72 1.97 12.20
N ARG A 155 15.00 1.92 11.08
CA ARG A 155 15.53 1.41 9.82
C ARG A 155 15.03 2.17 8.58
N PRO A 156 15.93 2.66 7.71
CA PRO A 156 15.54 3.32 6.46
C PRO A 156 14.92 2.36 5.44
N ASP A 157 15.30 1.07 5.46
CA ASP A 157 14.79 0.00 4.57
C ASP A 157 13.51 -0.68 5.09
N ALA A 158 12.90 -0.16 6.16
CA ALA A 158 11.73 -0.77 6.81
C ALA A 158 10.54 -0.99 5.86
N ALA A 159 10.27 -0.03 4.96
CA ALA A 159 9.18 -0.12 4.00
C ALA A 159 9.34 -1.33 3.05
N ASP A 160 10.58 -1.62 2.67
CA ASP A 160 10.92 -2.72 1.79
C ASP A 160 10.85 -4.07 2.49
N LEU A 161 11.31 -4.15 3.74
CA LEU A 161 11.16 -5.33 4.58
C LEU A 161 9.68 -5.68 4.82
N VAL A 162 8.85 -4.66 5.05
CA VAL A 162 7.40 -4.83 5.25
C VAL A 162 6.71 -5.27 3.97
N ALA A 163 7.08 -4.71 2.81
CA ALA A 163 6.57 -5.16 1.52
C ALA A 163 6.94 -6.62 1.22
N LEU A 164 8.18 -7.02 1.50
CA LEU A 164 8.64 -8.40 1.37
C LEU A 164 7.84 -9.34 2.29
N ALA A 165 7.72 -8.97 3.57
CA ALA A 165 6.95 -9.74 4.54
C ALA A 165 5.48 -9.87 4.16
N ALA A 166 4.87 -8.80 3.63
CA ALA A 166 3.48 -8.82 3.16
C ALA A 166 3.32 -9.82 2.02
N ALA A 167 4.24 -9.85 1.04
CA ALA A 167 4.22 -10.81 -0.05
C ALA A 167 4.37 -12.26 0.45
N VAL A 168 5.28 -12.49 1.39
CA VAL A 168 5.49 -13.81 2.02
C VAL A 168 4.22 -14.27 2.73
N VAL A 169 3.65 -13.44 3.61
CA VAL A 169 2.46 -13.81 4.39
C VAL A 169 1.23 -13.95 3.50
N TRP A 170 1.11 -13.12 2.47
CA TRP A 170 0.05 -13.23 1.46
C TRP A 170 0.10 -14.57 0.73
N SER A 171 1.30 -15.02 0.35
CA SER A 171 1.50 -16.31 -0.32
C SER A 171 1.00 -17.47 0.53
N TRP A 172 1.05 -17.34 1.86
CA TRP A 172 0.46 -18.32 2.76
C TRP A 172 -1.05 -18.18 2.78
N GLN A 173 -1.59 -16.98 2.94
CA GLN A 173 -3.03 -16.74 3.10
C GLN A 173 -3.90 -17.37 2.02
N VAL A 174 -3.43 -17.38 0.77
CA VAL A 174 -4.19 -17.90 -0.38
C VAL A 174 -4.26 -19.44 -0.46
N GLN A 175 -3.56 -20.18 0.40
CA GLN A 175 -3.49 -21.65 0.34
C GLN A 175 -4.65 -22.37 1.05
N GLY A 176 -5.58 -21.65 1.69
CA GLY A 176 -6.82 -22.27 2.21
C GLY A 176 -6.61 -23.28 3.35
N TRP A 177 -5.82 -22.92 4.36
CA TRP A 177 -5.42 -23.79 5.48
C TRP A 177 -6.59 -24.30 6.32
N ARG A 178 -6.68 -25.63 6.48
CA ARG A 178 -7.66 -26.26 7.40
C ARG A 178 -7.37 -25.98 8.87
N SER A 179 -6.09 -25.93 9.27
CA SER A 179 -5.66 -25.71 10.66
C SER A 179 -5.57 -24.23 11.07
N GLU A 180 -5.89 -23.30 10.17
CA GLU A 180 -5.76 -21.86 10.43
C GLU A 180 -6.97 -21.32 11.18
N THR A 181 -6.86 -21.14 12.49
CA THR A 181 -7.93 -20.60 13.32
C THR A 181 -7.81 -19.10 13.56
N VAL A 182 -6.59 -18.55 13.55
CA VAL A 182 -6.32 -17.16 13.97
C VAL A 182 -6.75 -16.14 12.91
N TRP A 183 -6.52 -16.42 11.63
CA TRP A 183 -7.03 -15.59 10.53
C TRP A 183 -8.54 -15.75 10.38
N GLN A 184 -9.07 -16.98 10.51
CA GLN A 184 -10.52 -17.20 10.48
C GLN A 184 -11.22 -16.39 11.58
N ASP A 185 -10.67 -16.40 12.79
CA ASP A 185 -11.22 -15.64 13.91
C ASP A 185 -11.16 -14.13 13.67
N ARG A 186 -10.03 -13.60 13.21
CA ARG A 186 -9.91 -12.20 12.79
C ARG A 186 -10.86 -11.82 11.67
N VAL A 187 -11.06 -12.70 10.68
CA VAL A 187 -12.01 -12.49 9.60
C VAL A 187 -13.43 -12.42 10.14
N ARG A 188 -13.82 -13.29 11.09
CA ARG A 188 -15.12 -13.21 11.74
C ARG A 188 -15.32 -11.89 12.48
N ARG A 189 -14.34 -11.47 13.30
CA ARG A 189 -14.40 -10.19 14.03
C ARG A 189 -14.48 -9.00 13.07
N LEU A 190 -13.67 -9.02 12.00
CA LEU A 190 -13.63 -7.95 11.01
C LEU A 190 -14.91 -7.91 10.16
N ALA A 191 -15.48 -9.07 9.80
CA ALA A 191 -16.78 -9.18 9.15
C ALA A 191 -17.90 -8.57 10.01
N ALA A 192 -17.90 -8.86 11.31
CA ALA A 192 -18.88 -8.27 12.24
C ALA A 192 -18.75 -6.74 12.32
N VAL A 193 -17.53 -6.19 12.38
CA VAL A 193 -17.31 -4.73 12.43
C VAL A 193 -17.67 -4.03 11.13
N THR A 194 -17.47 -4.68 9.99
CA THR A 194 -17.67 -4.09 8.66
C THR A 194 -19.06 -4.35 8.07
N GLY A 195 -19.81 -5.32 8.62
CA GLY A 195 -21.04 -5.83 8.02
C GLY A 195 -20.81 -6.64 6.72
N CYS A 196 -19.55 -6.88 6.34
CA CYS A 196 -19.20 -7.60 5.12
C CYS A 196 -19.22 -9.12 5.33
N ARG A 197 -19.47 -9.87 4.26
CA ARG A 197 -19.33 -11.34 4.29
C ARG A 197 -17.87 -11.75 4.55
N PRO A 198 -17.60 -12.81 5.33
CA PRO A 198 -16.25 -13.31 5.60
C PRO A 198 -15.37 -13.49 4.36
N ALA A 199 -15.93 -13.97 3.25
CA ALA A 199 -15.21 -14.15 2.00
C ALA A 199 -14.65 -12.84 1.41
N VAL A 200 -15.35 -11.73 1.58
CA VAL A 200 -14.92 -10.40 1.11
C VAL A 200 -13.80 -9.85 2.01
N VAL A 201 -13.87 -10.17 3.29
CA VAL A 201 -12.93 -9.69 4.32
C VAL A 201 -11.65 -10.50 4.35
N MET A 202 -11.71 -11.80 4.01
CA MET A 202 -10.56 -12.70 4.00
C MET A 202 -9.32 -12.08 3.34
N PRO A 203 -9.34 -11.59 2.10
CA PRO A 203 -8.16 -11.04 1.43
C PRO A 203 -7.71 -9.66 1.94
N HIS A 204 -8.27 -9.15 3.04
CA HIS A 204 -7.95 -7.83 3.52
C HIS A 204 -6.59 -7.78 4.26
N ALA A 205 -5.75 -6.79 3.94
CA ALA A 205 -4.39 -6.69 4.49
C ALA A 205 -4.35 -6.61 6.03
N LEU A 206 -5.40 -6.06 6.67
CA LEU A 206 -5.52 -6.03 8.13
C LEU A 206 -5.55 -7.44 8.74
N VAL A 207 -6.11 -8.44 8.03
CA VAL A 207 -6.22 -9.81 8.53
C VAL A 207 -4.84 -10.38 8.81
N CYS A 208 -3.88 -10.15 7.93
CA CYS A 208 -2.51 -10.67 8.02
C CYS A 208 -1.48 -9.64 8.50
N TYR A 209 -1.93 -8.44 8.89
CA TYR A 209 -1.07 -7.35 9.32
C TYR A 209 -0.16 -7.72 10.50
N PRO A 210 -0.65 -8.37 11.57
CA PRO A 210 0.21 -8.80 12.67
C PRO A 210 1.35 -9.74 12.27
N GLU A 211 1.07 -10.73 11.41
CA GLU A 211 2.09 -11.66 10.90
C GLU A 211 3.07 -10.93 9.99
N THR A 212 2.58 -10.06 9.10
CA THR A 212 3.42 -9.24 8.21
C THR A 212 4.46 -8.45 9.01
N ILE A 213 4.04 -7.74 10.08
CA ILE A 213 4.99 -6.98 10.90
C ILE A 213 5.94 -7.89 11.68
N THR A 214 5.47 -9.06 12.12
CA THR A 214 6.30 -10.04 12.83
C THR A 214 7.41 -10.59 11.94
N VAL A 215 7.08 -10.96 10.70
CA VAL A 215 8.04 -11.42 9.70
C VAL A 215 8.99 -10.29 9.32
N ALA A 216 8.49 -9.08 9.02
CA ALA A 216 9.34 -7.92 8.67
C ALA A 216 10.40 -7.62 9.75
N ARG A 217 10.01 -7.71 11.03
CA ARG A 217 10.92 -7.52 12.16
C ARG A 217 11.96 -8.62 12.28
N LEU A 218 11.61 -9.87 11.97
CA LEU A 218 12.57 -10.96 11.96
C LEU A 218 13.60 -10.76 10.84
N LEU A 219 13.12 -10.48 9.61
CA LEU A 219 13.96 -10.23 8.45
C LEU A 219 14.89 -9.02 8.64
N GLY A 220 14.43 -7.99 9.36
CA GLY A 220 15.21 -6.79 9.67
C GLY A 220 16.12 -6.88 10.91
N ALA A 221 16.14 -8.00 11.64
CA ALA A 221 16.92 -8.13 12.86
C ALA A 221 18.37 -8.57 12.56
N ALA A 222 19.34 -7.73 12.89
CA ALA A 222 20.77 -7.98 12.61
C ALA A 222 21.27 -9.31 13.20
N TYR A 223 20.90 -9.61 14.45
CA TYR A 223 21.21 -10.90 15.08
C TYR A 223 20.73 -12.10 14.25
N TRP A 224 19.50 -12.03 13.72
CA TRP A 224 18.95 -13.13 12.92
C TRP A 224 19.58 -13.22 11.54
N GLN A 225 19.87 -12.09 10.91
CA GLN A 225 20.63 -12.07 9.67
C GLN A 225 21.99 -12.73 9.84
N GLN A 226 22.70 -12.42 10.93
CA GLN A 226 23.99 -13.00 11.24
C GLN A 226 23.89 -14.51 11.49
N ARG A 227 22.97 -14.94 12.37
CA ARG A 227 22.73 -16.35 12.66
C ARG A 227 22.41 -17.18 11.40
N LEU A 228 21.63 -16.61 10.47
CA LEU A 228 21.30 -17.28 9.21
C LEU A 228 22.53 -17.42 8.29
N ARG A 229 23.42 -16.42 8.24
CA ARG A 229 24.68 -16.52 7.49
C ARG A 229 25.60 -17.59 8.09
N GLU A 230 25.75 -17.60 9.40
CA GLU A 230 26.55 -18.61 10.12
C GLU A 230 26.01 -20.02 9.87
N THR A 231 24.69 -20.21 10.03
CA THR A 231 24.04 -21.50 9.75
C THR A 231 24.23 -21.91 8.28
N ALA A 232 24.11 -20.98 7.34
CA ALA A 232 24.32 -21.27 5.93
C ALA A 232 25.77 -21.65 5.61
N ALA A 233 26.74 -21.04 6.29
CA ALA A 233 28.16 -21.32 6.11
C ALA A 233 28.58 -22.67 6.71
N THR A 234 28.00 -23.06 7.85
CA THR A 234 28.34 -24.32 8.55
C THR A 234 27.50 -25.51 8.06
N ASP A 235 26.18 -25.34 7.95
CA ASP A 235 25.22 -26.42 7.74
C ASP A 235 24.52 -26.34 6.36
N GLY A 236 24.81 -25.32 5.57
CA GLY A 236 24.25 -25.11 4.23
C GLY A 236 22.93 -24.35 4.17
N ALA A 237 22.52 -23.98 2.96
CA ALA A 237 21.35 -23.13 2.71
C ALA A 237 20.01 -23.76 3.14
N GLU A 238 19.86 -25.09 3.07
CA GLU A 238 18.64 -25.79 3.52
C GLU A 238 18.47 -25.69 5.05
N ALA A 239 19.56 -25.79 5.80
CA ALA A 239 19.54 -25.65 7.26
C ALA A 239 19.15 -24.22 7.67
N ALA A 240 19.72 -23.21 7.01
CA ALA A 240 19.34 -21.81 7.21
C ALA A 240 17.86 -21.56 6.86
N THR A 241 17.36 -22.15 5.77
CA THR A 241 15.95 -22.07 5.37
C THR A 241 15.05 -22.67 6.44
N THR A 242 15.35 -23.89 6.89
CA THR A 242 14.60 -24.60 7.93
C THR A 242 14.58 -23.80 9.24
N LEU A 243 15.72 -23.23 9.64
CA LEU A 243 15.84 -22.39 10.82
C LEU A 243 14.94 -21.14 10.73
N LEU A 244 14.97 -20.45 9.58
CA LEU A 244 14.13 -19.27 9.33
C LEU A 244 12.64 -19.62 9.40
N LEU A 245 12.22 -20.70 8.74
CA LEU A 245 10.82 -21.13 8.70
C LEU A 245 10.30 -21.53 10.08
N ARG A 246 11.11 -22.22 10.89
CA ARG A 246 10.79 -22.53 12.29
C ARG A 246 10.62 -21.28 13.12
N GLU A 247 11.53 -20.32 12.99
CA GLU A 247 11.47 -19.08 13.77
C GLU A 247 10.27 -18.20 13.37
N ILE A 248 9.98 -18.11 12.07
CA ILE A 248 8.77 -17.45 11.55
C ILE A 248 7.53 -18.06 12.20
N SER A 249 7.43 -19.38 12.16
CA SER A 249 6.26 -20.14 12.63
C SER A 249 6.08 -20.00 14.13
N ARG A 250 7.18 -20.06 14.89
CA ARG A 250 7.19 -19.81 16.33
C ARG A 250 6.71 -18.40 16.67
N ARG A 251 7.20 -17.37 15.97
CA ARG A 251 6.81 -15.98 16.23
C ARG A 251 5.40 -15.65 15.76
N ALA A 252 4.92 -16.32 14.72
CA ALA A 252 3.54 -16.23 14.26
C ALA A 252 2.56 -17.01 15.16
N GLY A 253 3.06 -17.80 16.12
CA GLY A 253 2.23 -18.64 17.01
C GLY A 253 1.60 -19.82 16.28
N ARG A 254 2.21 -20.30 15.19
CA ARG A 254 1.70 -21.35 14.31
C ARG A 254 2.77 -22.42 14.08
N PRO A 255 3.03 -23.31 15.05
CA PRO A 255 4.10 -24.30 14.91
C PRO A 255 3.92 -25.19 13.66
N TRP A 256 2.68 -25.53 13.31
CA TRP A 256 2.33 -26.30 12.10
C TRP A 256 2.76 -25.64 10.78
N LEU A 257 2.98 -24.33 10.78
CA LEU A 257 3.37 -23.59 9.58
C LEU A 257 4.79 -23.97 9.13
N ALA A 258 5.69 -24.32 10.06
CA ALA A 258 7.07 -24.64 9.73
C ALA A 258 7.15 -25.94 8.95
N ASP A 259 6.55 -27.01 9.50
CA ASP A 259 6.58 -28.34 8.90
C ASP A 259 5.95 -28.32 7.51
N TRP A 260 4.87 -27.56 7.34
CA TRP A 260 4.27 -27.38 6.03
C TRP A 260 5.14 -26.56 5.09
N LEU A 261 5.69 -25.40 5.50
CA LEU A 261 6.53 -24.58 4.62
C LEU A 261 7.77 -25.36 4.18
N ILE A 262 8.35 -26.16 5.08
CA ILE A 262 9.46 -27.06 4.76
C ILE A 262 9.01 -28.13 3.76
N ALA A 263 7.91 -28.84 4.01
CA ALA A 263 7.39 -29.84 3.08
C ALA A 263 7.07 -29.23 1.70
N TYR A 264 6.45 -28.05 1.69
CA TYR A 264 6.09 -27.31 0.49
C TYR A 264 7.30 -26.84 -0.32
N THR A 265 8.37 -26.38 0.35
CA THR A 265 9.64 -26.05 -0.33
C THR A 265 10.28 -27.27 -1.01
N ARG A 266 10.11 -28.47 -0.43
CA ARG A 266 10.65 -29.72 -0.99
C ARG A 266 9.85 -30.26 -2.18
N THR A 267 8.54 -30.04 -2.20
CA THR A 267 7.64 -30.55 -3.25
C THR A 267 7.48 -29.63 -4.46
N ARG A 268 8.09 -28.44 -4.46
CA ARG A 268 7.93 -27.46 -5.55
C ARG A 268 8.76 -27.84 -6.79
N PRO A 269 8.25 -27.58 -8.02
CA PRO A 269 9.08 -27.55 -9.22
C PRO A 269 10.25 -26.59 -9.04
N ARG A 270 11.45 -26.93 -9.53
CA ARG A 270 12.66 -26.08 -9.41
C ARG A 270 12.45 -24.63 -9.92
N THR A 271 11.55 -24.43 -10.87
CA THR A 271 11.15 -23.11 -11.39
C THR A 271 10.32 -22.28 -10.40
N ALA A 272 9.53 -22.92 -9.53
CA ALA A 272 8.73 -22.27 -8.48
C ALA A 272 9.53 -21.94 -7.21
N VAL A 273 10.65 -22.64 -6.96
CA VAL A 273 11.59 -22.30 -5.87
C VAL A 273 12.30 -20.97 -6.16
N ARG A 274 12.66 -20.72 -7.43
CA ARG A 274 13.27 -19.45 -7.88
C ARG A 274 12.34 -18.23 -7.80
N THR A 275 11.04 -18.43 -7.59
CA THR A 275 10.03 -17.36 -7.49
C THR A 275 9.55 -17.13 -6.06
N ASP A 276 10.09 -17.85 -5.06
CA ASP A 276 9.73 -17.64 -3.67
C ASP A 276 10.43 -16.39 -3.08
N PRO A 277 9.66 -15.38 -2.62
CA PRO A 277 10.24 -14.14 -2.12
C PRO A 277 11.13 -14.35 -0.89
N LEU A 278 10.83 -15.35 -0.06
CA LEU A 278 11.59 -15.65 1.14
C LEU A 278 12.91 -16.34 0.81
N ILE A 279 12.86 -17.32 -0.10
CA ILE A 279 14.06 -18.08 -0.51
C ILE A 279 15.04 -17.17 -1.24
N GLY A 280 14.61 -16.39 -2.24
CA GLY A 280 15.55 -15.51 -2.93
C GLY A 280 16.03 -14.34 -2.05
N TRP A 281 15.32 -13.95 -0.99
CA TRP A 281 15.89 -13.06 0.04
C TRP A 281 16.98 -13.75 0.85
N LEU A 282 16.76 -15.00 1.28
CA LEU A 282 17.74 -15.77 2.02
C LEU A 282 18.99 -16.05 1.18
N ASP A 283 18.83 -16.43 -0.08
CA ASP A 283 19.94 -16.64 -1.02
C ASP A 283 20.81 -15.38 -1.14
N ARG A 284 20.20 -14.20 -1.27
CA ARG A 284 20.93 -12.92 -1.28
C ARG A 284 21.62 -12.62 0.05
N LEU A 285 21.04 -13.05 1.17
CA LEU A 285 21.62 -12.83 2.49
C LEU A 285 22.85 -13.70 2.72
N THR A 286 22.84 -14.93 2.21
CA THR A 286 23.85 -15.97 2.48
C THR A 286 24.91 -16.09 1.39
N SER A 287 24.68 -15.54 0.19
CA SER A 287 25.68 -15.52 -0.88
C SER A 287 26.81 -14.52 -0.57
N ALA A 288 28.07 -14.96 -0.69
CA ALA A 288 29.26 -14.16 -0.39
C ALA A 288 29.54 -13.01 -1.39
N ALA A 289 28.87 -13.00 -2.54
CA ALA A 289 29.02 -11.95 -3.55
C ALA A 289 28.00 -10.82 -3.33
N GLY A 290 28.49 -9.67 -2.88
CA GLY A 290 27.75 -8.42 -2.95
C GLY A 290 27.35 -8.11 -4.40
N THR A 291 26.10 -7.67 -4.57
CA THR A 291 25.49 -7.07 -5.77
C THR A 291 25.52 -7.90 -7.07
N THR A 292 24.35 -8.37 -7.54
CA THR A 292 23.60 -7.73 -8.65
C THR A 292 22.35 -8.53 -9.07
N SER A 293 21.21 -7.84 -9.10
CA SER A 293 20.19 -7.81 -10.15
C SER A 293 18.86 -7.41 -9.52
N ASP A 294 18.31 -6.30 -10.01
CA ASP A 294 16.96 -5.77 -9.74
C ASP A 294 15.88 -6.65 -10.41
N GLY A 295 16.11 -7.98 -10.43
CA GLY A 295 15.36 -9.00 -11.14
C GLY A 295 14.00 -9.24 -10.51
N LEU A 296 13.06 -8.42 -10.96
CA LEU A 296 11.63 -8.38 -10.69
C LEU A 296 10.96 -9.77 -10.62
N TRP A 297 10.43 -10.09 -9.43
CA TRP A 297 9.64 -11.27 -9.08
C TRP A 297 8.32 -11.38 -9.86
N THR A 298 8.08 -12.47 -10.58
CA THR A 298 6.79 -12.74 -11.25
C THR A 298 6.02 -13.86 -10.56
N VAL A 299 4.75 -13.63 -10.22
CA VAL A 299 3.82 -14.69 -9.76
C VAL A 299 3.40 -15.52 -10.98
N PRO A 300 3.39 -16.86 -10.90
CA PRO A 300 2.81 -17.71 -11.93
C PRO A 300 1.35 -17.33 -12.16
N ARG A 301 0.91 -17.24 -13.43
CA ARG A 301 -0.49 -16.95 -13.81
C ARG A 301 -1.51 -17.89 -13.16
N THR A 302 -1.11 -19.05 -12.67
CA THR A 302 -1.96 -20.03 -11.97
C THR A 302 -2.09 -19.79 -10.46
N ALA A 303 -1.23 -18.97 -9.87
CA ALA A 303 -1.40 -18.43 -8.52
C ALA A 303 -2.15 -17.08 -8.53
N VAL A 304 -2.55 -16.62 -9.72
CA VAL A 304 -3.56 -15.57 -9.88
C VAL A 304 -4.91 -16.15 -9.46
N ARG A 305 -5.66 -15.35 -8.70
CA ARG A 305 -6.96 -15.72 -8.15
C ARG A 305 -7.91 -16.26 -9.24
N PRO A 306 -8.90 -17.09 -8.87
CA PRO A 306 -10.04 -17.37 -9.75
C PRO A 306 -10.69 -16.05 -10.21
N VAL A 307 -11.15 -16.01 -11.46
CA VAL A 307 -11.64 -14.82 -12.19
C VAL A 307 -12.79 -14.12 -11.46
N GLU A 308 -13.54 -14.83 -10.62
CA GLU A 308 -14.62 -14.31 -9.78
C GLU A 308 -14.12 -13.41 -8.62
N TYR A 309 -12.82 -13.45 -8.30
CA TYR A 309 -12.18 -12.71 -7.22
C TYR A 309 -10.99 -11.85 -7.71
N SER A 310 -10.81 -11.74 -9.04
CA SER A 310 -9.69 -11.09 -9.73
C SER A 310 -9.84 -9.58 -9.94
N ASP A 311 -10.90 -8.94 -9.46
CA ASP A 311 -11.10 -7.50 -9.65
C ASP A 311 -10.09 -6.60 -8.91
N ARG A 312 -9.21 -7.17 -8.08
CA ARG A 312 -8.01 -6.46 -7.59
C ARG A 312 -6.91 -6.30 -8.64
N ALA A 313 -6.89 -7.12 -9.70
CA ALA A 313 -5.86 -7.10 -10.75
C ALA A 313 -6.39 -6.49 -12.06
N SER A 314 -7.64 -6.77 -12.45
CA SER A 314 -8.25 -6.28 -13.70
C SER A 314 -8.39 -4.75 -13.78
N LEU A 315 -8.42 -4.08 -12.63
CA LEU A 315 -8.60 -2.62 -12.53
C LEU A 315 -7.27 -1.85 -12.37
N LEU A 316 -6.16 -2.57 -12.20
CA LEU A 316 -4.81 -2.03 -12.12
C LEU A 316 -3.97 -2.37 -13.36
N THR A 317 -4.49 -3.19 -14.28
CA THR A 317 -3.90 -3.47 -15.60
C THR A 317 -4.07 -2.31 -16.56
N GLY A 318 -3.32 -1.24 -16.30
CA GLY A 318 -2.73 -0.42 -17.35
C GLY A 318 -1.42 -1.06 -17.82
N GLY A 319 -1.50 -2.07 -18.68
CA GLY A 319 -0.47 -2.42 -19.67
C GLY A 319 0.91 -2.95 -19.26
N ARG A 320 1.31 -3.04 -17.98
CA ARG A 320 2.63 -3.61 -17.60
C ARG A 320 2.56 -4.52 -16.37
N SER A 321 3.17 -5.71 -16.45
CA SER A 321 3.30 -6.65 -15.34
C SER A 321 4.08 -5.99 -14.20
N ARG A 322 3.45 -5.83 -13.04
CA ARG A 322 4.11 -5.45 -11.79
C ARG A 322 4.51 -6.69 -11.01
N THR A 323 5.53 -6.57 -10.16
CA THR A 323 5.96 -7.67 -9.30
C THR A 323 5.07 -7.82 -8.09
N VAL A 324 5.02 -9.04 -7.54
CA VAL A 324 4.30 -9.39 -6.29
C VAL A 324 4.63 -8.44 -5.15
N ARG A 325 5.90 -8.02 -5.07
CA ARG A 325 6.37 -7.09 -4.05
C ARG A 325 5.79 -5.70 -4.25
N GLU A 326 5.67 -5.22 -5.48
CA GLU A 326 5.04 -3.93 -5.78
C GLU A 326 3.53 -3.97 -5.51
N GLU A 327 2.87 -5.08 -5.83
CA GLU A 327 1.44 -5.27 -5.55
C GLU A 327 1.17 -5.39 -4.04
N ALA A 328 1.97 -6.17 -3.31
CA ALA A 328 1.90 -6.27 -1.86
C ALA A 328 2.21 -4.93 -1.18
N LYS A 329 3.20 -4.18 -1.70
CA LYS A 329 3.53 -2.82 -1.25
C LYS A 329 2.35 -1.88 -1.49
N ALA A 330 1.76 -1.89 -2.68
CA ALA A 330 0.61 -1.03 -2.99
C ALA A 330 -0.60 -1.35 -2.11
N ALA A 331 -1.00 -2.63 -2.02
CA ALA A 331 -2.15 -3.07 -1.22
C ALA A 331 -1.97 -2.78 0.28
N PHE A 332 -0.74 -2.91 0.79
CA PHE A 332 -0.42 -2.53 2.16
C PHE A 332 -0.48 -1.01 2.35
N LEU A 333 0.07 -0.25 1.40
CA LEU A 333 0.12 1.22 1.46
C LEU A 333 -1.24 1.90 1.25
N THR A 334 -2.24 1.24 0.66
CA THR A 334 -3.61 1.76 0.49
C THR A 334 -4.58 1.29 1.59
N GLY A 335 -4.08 0.55 2.58
CA GLY A 335 -4.90 0.09 3.70
C GLY A 335 -5.80 -1.11 3.36
N GLY A 336 -5.50 -1.87 2.31
CA GLY A 336 -6.15 -3.15 2.04
C GLY A 336 -7.53 -3.10 1.39
N TRP A 337 -8.18 -1.94 1.26
CA TRP A 337 -9.29 -1.72 0.32
C TRP A 337 -8.85 -0.64 -0.66
N GLU A 338 -8.76 -0.98 -1.94
CA GLU A 338 -8.74 0.03 -2.99
C GLU A 338 -10.16 0.22 -3.49
N ALA A 339 -10.49 1.44 -3.89
CA ALA A 339 -11.75 1.69 -4.55
C ALA A 339 -11.77 0.97 -5.89
N VAL A 340 -12.74 0.08 -6.06
CA VAL A 340 -13.26 -0.26 -7.38
C VAL A 340 -13.75 1.08 -7.97
N PRO A 341 -13.21 1.56 -9.11
CA PRO A 341 -13.83 2.69 -9.77
C PRO A 341 -15.27 2.29 -10.05
N SER A 342 -16.23 3.06 -9.56
CA SER A 342 -17.63 2.84 -9.90
C SER A 342 -17.71 2.69 -11.42
N PRO A 343 -18.41 1.68 -11.96
CA PRO A 343 -18.61 1.59 -13.39
C PRO A 343 -19.17 2.94 -13.83
N ARG A 344 -18.59 3.53 -14.88
CA ARG A 344 -19.18 4.69 -15.54
C ARG A 344 -20.64 4.31 -15.76
N ARG A 345 -21.58 5.07 -15.16
CA ARG A 345 -22.96 5.00 -15.61
C ARG A 345 -22.88 5.30 -17.11
N GLY A 346 -23.16 4.29 -17.93
CA GLY A 346 -23.32 4.49 -19.36
C GLY A 346 -24.39 5.58 -19.55
N PRO A 347 -24.36 6.29 -20.68
CA PRO A 347 -25.46 7.20 -21.00
C PRO A 347 -26.76 6.42 -20.85
N THR A 348 -27.64 6.90 -19.99
CA THR A 348 -29.04 6.46 -19.96
C THR A 348 -29.53 6.57 -21.40
N PRO A 349 -30.06 5.49 -22.01
CA PRO A 349 -30.70 5.62 -23.30
C PRO A 349 -31.83 6.64 -23.12
N CYS A 350 -31.77 7.74 -23.87
CA CYS A 350 -32.89 8.67 -23.94
C CYS A 350 -34.10 7.92 -24.49
N PRO A 351 -35.31 8.21 -23.97
CA PRO A 351 -36.56 7.70 -24.53
C PRO A 351 -36.77 8.15 -25.98
#